data_AF-A0A364LY36-F1
#
_entry.id   AF-A0A364LY36-F1
#
_cell.length_a   1.000
_cell.length_b   1.000
_cell.length_c   1.000
_cell.angle_alpha   90.00
_cell.angle_beta   90.00
_cell.angle_gamma   90.00
#
_symmetry.space_group_name_H-M   'P 1'
#
loop_
_entity.id
_entity.type
_entity.pdbx_description
1 polymer ?
#
loop_
_entity_poly.entity_id
_entity_poly.type
_entity_poly.pdbx_seq_one_letter_code
_entity_poly.pdbx_strand_id
1 'polypeptide(L)'
;MPGRTLPTFTSAEVESHNNAKSCYVTLGSKVYDITSFVDDHPGGGDLILEYAGRDVEEILRDTVSHEHSEAAYDILEDSLIGFIASESTGKGASIDAAKANGVGGTSGPVYAATGMSREEDLSVETDYSKDYQTHKFLDLNKPLLMQLWNGGFSKEFYLEQIHRPRHYKGGESAPLFGNFLEPLSKTAWYMVPIIWLPPVTYGTVLGFAGLGNVYAAAAYWIGGLALWTLIEYLMHRFLFHLDKYLPDNRVGLTLHFLLHGIHHYLPMDKYRLVMPPTLFVVLATPFWKLAQSVFFYNWYAALTVYCGGIFGYICYDTTHYWLHHRNLPPYYKGLKKYHLQHHFADFDNGFGVTSRFWDRVFGTELQTPAPKDVKTQ
;
A
#
# COMPACT_ATOMS: atom_id res chain seq x y z
N MET A 1 11.23 -20.55 -2.94
CA MET A 1 12.06 -21.12 -4.02
C MET A 1 13.43 -20.45 -3.96
N PRO A 2 14.55 -21.15 -4.18
CA PRO A 2 15.86 -20.51 -4.24
C PRO A 2 15.89 -19.51 -5.40
N GLY A 3 16.31 -18.27 -5.15
CA GLY A 3 16.41 -17.23 -6.17
C GLY A 3 17.36 -17.67 -7.28
N ARG A 4 16.81 -17.91 -8.47
CA ARG A 4 17.60 -18.21 -9.67
C ARG A 4 18.34 -16.94 -10.07
N THR A 5 19.66 -16.95 -9.95
CA THR A 5 20.53 -16.01 -10.65
C THR A 5 20.39 -16.28 -12.15
N LEU A 6 19.84 -15.33 -12.91
CA LEU A 6 19.68 -15.47 -14.35
C LEU A 6 21.05 -15.37 -15.06
N PRO A 7 21.30 -16.15 -16.11
CA PRO A 7 22.56 -16.16 -16.85
C PRO A 7 22.83 -14.85 -17.61
N THR A 8 24.09 -14.66 -17.99
CA THR A 8 24.54 -13.59 -18.88
C THR A 8 24.84 -14.16 -20.26
N PHE A 9 24.36 -13.50 -21.31
CA PHE A 9 24.55 -13.85 -22.71
C PHE A 9 25.46 -12.83 -23.41
N THR A 10 26.17 -13.28 -24.43
CA THR A 10 26.83 -12.42 -25.42
C THR A 10 25.84 -12.06 -26.53
N SER A 11 26.06 -10.94 -27.22
CA SER A 11 25.22 -10.57 -28.39
C SER A 11 25.22 -11.68 -29.45
N ALA A 12 26.37 -12.31 -29.70
CA ALA A 12 26.49 -13.42 -30.65
C ALA A 12 25.68 -14.66 -30.26
N GLU A 13 25.55 -14.95 -28.95
CA GLU A 13 24.68 -16.03 -28.47
C GLU A 13 23.21 -15.71 -28.73
N VAL A 14 22.75 -14.49 -28.43
CA VAL A 14 21.37 -14.07 -28.70
C VAL A 14 21.06 -14.10 -30.20
N GLU A 15 21.96 -13.59 -31.04
CA GLU A 15 21.81 -13.59 -32.51
C GLU A 15 21.73 -15.00 -33.12
N SER A 16 22.25 -16.01 -32.42
CA SER A 16 22.18 -17.41 -32.86
C SER A 16 20.78 -18.03 -32.68
N HIS A 17 19.94 -17.43 -31.84
CA HIS A 17 18.56 -17.82 -31.57
C HIS A 17 17.57 -17.01 -32.43
N ASN A 18 17.62 -17.25 -33.74
CA ASN A 18 16.98 -16.42 -34.76
C ASN A 18 15.91 -17.13 -35.63
N ASN A 19 15.25 -18.18 -35.13
CA ASN A 19 14.26 -18.93 -35.90
C ASN A 19 13.09 -19.45 -35.04
N ALA A 20 12.03 -19.97 -35.65
CA ALA A 20 10.81 -20.39 -34.95
C ALA A 20 11.01 -21.50 -33.89
N LYS A 21 12.12 -22.26 -33.96
CA LYS A 21 12.42 -23.30 -32.95
C LYS A 21 13.28 -22.78 -31.82
N SER A 22 13.84 -21.57 -31.96
CA SER A 22 14.69 -20.92 -30.98
C SER A 22 14.78 -19.43 -31.33
N CYS A 23 13.94 -18.63 -30.67
CA CYS A 23 13.70 -17.22 -30.98
C CYS A 23 13.90 -16.36 -29.74
N TYR A 24 15.07 -15.72 -29.64
CA TYR A 24 15.36 -14.79 -28.55
C TYR A 24 15.28 -13.36 -29.04
N VAL A 25 14.95 -12.43 -28.15
CA VAL A 25 14.98 -10.99 -28.43
C VAL A 25 15.57 -10.25 -27.23
N THR A 26 16.04 -9.02 -27.46
CA THR A 26 16.50 -8.14 -26.38
C THR A 26 15.64 -6.90 -26.22
N LEU A 27 15.55 -6.41 -24.98
CA LEU A 27 15.04 -5.09 -24.67
C LEU A 27 16.05 -4.42 -23.74
N GLY A 28 16.92 -3.59 -24.32
CA GLY A 28 18.05 -3.00 -23.61
C GLY A 28 19.04 -4.08 -23.16
N SER A 29 19.24 -4.24 -21.85
CA SER A 29 20.18 -5.25 -21.31
C SER A 29 19.54 -6.61 -21.03
N LYS A 30 18.22 -6.76 -21.18
CA LYS A 30 17.48 -7.99 -20.88
C LYS A 30 17.36 -8.89 -22.12
N VAL A 31 17.43 -10.21 -21.92
CA VAL A 31 17.30 -11.25 -22.95
C VAL A 31 16.07 -12.10 -22.67
N TYR A 32 15.22 -12.29 -23.67
CA TYR A 32 13.94 -12.98 -23.56
C TYR A 32 13.89 -14.18 -24.50
N ASP A 33 13.39 -15.31 -24.02
CA ASP A 33 13.06 -16.46 -24.86
C ASP A 33 11.57 -16.46 -25.17
N ILE A 34 11.23 -15.96 -26.36
CA ILE A 34 9.85 -15.88 -26.83
C ILE A 34 9.50 -17.04 -27.76
N THR A 35 10.30 -18.10 -27.80
CA THR A 35 10.11 -19.25 -28.71
C THR A 35 8.70 -19.84 -28.58
N SER A 36 8.19 -20.02 -27.36
CA SER A 36 6.85 -20.57 -27.12
C SER A 36 5.73 -19.59 -27.47
N PHE A 37 6.02 -18.30 -27.61
CA PHE A 37 5.03 -17.26 -27.87
C PHE A 37 4.91 -16.90 -29.36
N VAL A 38 5.86 -17.35 -30.21
CA VAL A 38 5.86 -17.04 -31.65
C VAL A 38 4.51 -17.36 -32.30
N ASP A 39 3.96 -18.54 -32.06
CA ASP A 39 2.70 -18.98 -32.67
C ASP A 39 1.45 -18.34 -32.02
N ASP A 40 1.58 -17.85 -30.79
CA ASP A 40 0.48 -17.24 -30.02
C ASP A 40 0.42 -15.71 -30.18
N HIS A 41 1.36 -15.13 -30.93
CA HIS A 41 1.44 -13.69 -31.14
C HIS A 41 0.21 -13.16 -31.93
N PRO A 42 -0.58 -12.21 -31.37
CA PRO A 42 -1.79 -11.72 -32.02
C PRO A 42 -1.56 -11.05 -33.39
N GLY A 43 -0.36 -10.52 -33.64
CA GLY A 43 0.04 -9.94 -34.93
C GLY A 43 0.55 -10.97 -35.95
N GLY A 44 0.64 -12.25 -35.57
CA GLY A 44 1.24 -13.33 -36.35
C GLY A 44 2.72 -13.56 -36.01
N GLY A 45 3.13 -14.82 -36.01
CA GLY A 45 4.50 -15.23 -35.67
C GLY A 45 5.56 -14.76 -36.69
N ASP A 46 5.18 -14.58 -37.96
CA ASP A 46 6.09 -14.12 -39.02
C ASP A 46 6.71 -12.75 -38.67
N LEU A 47 5.95 -11.84 -38.03
CA LEU A 47 6.45 -10.54 -37.60
C LEU A 47 7.48 -10.64 -36.47
N ILE A 48 7.33 -11.62 -35.57
CA ILE A 48 8.31 -11.86 -34.51
C ILE A 48 9.62 -12.37 -35.12
N LEU A 49 9.53 -13.27 -36.11
CA LEU A 49 10.70 -13.89 -36.73
C LEU A 49 11.60 -12.90 -37.48
N GLU A 50 11.07 -11.76 -37.94
CA GLU A 50 11.87 -10.67 -38.53
C GLU A 50 12.84 -10.02 -37.52
N TYR A 51 12.52 -10.11 -36.22
CA TYR A 51 13.28 -9.55 -35.11
C TYR A 51 13.96 -10.61 -34.24
N ALA A 52 13.90 -11.89 -34.65
CA ALA A 52 14.55 -12.97 -33.92
C ALA A 52 16.08 -12.76 -33.89
N GLY A 53 16.65 -12.81 -32.68
CA GLY A 53 18.04 -12.51 -32.40
C GLY A 53 18.39 -11.02 -32.33
N ARG A 54 17.40 -10.11 -32.25
CA ARG A 54 17.61 -8.65 -32.30
C ARG A 54 16.99 -7.91 -31.11
N ASP A 55 17.35 -6.64 -30.99
CA ASP A 55 16.71 -5.72 -30.06
C ASP A 55 15.36 -5.22 -30.60
N VAL A 56 14.35 -5.22 -29.73
CA VAL A 56 12.97 -4.87 -30.05
C VAL A 56 12.50 -3.57 -29.41
N GLU A 57 13.37 -2.78 -28.77
CA GLU A 57 12.98 -1.54 -28.08
C GLU A 57 12.30 -0.54 -29.01
N GLU A 58 12.85 -0.35 -30.20
CA GLU A 58 12.32 0.61 -31.18
C GLU A 58 10.97 0.15 -31.73
N ILE A 59 10.85 -1.13 -32.12
CA ILE A 59 9.62 -1.64 -32.74
C ILE A 59 8.46 -1.78 -31.73
N LEU A 60 8.74 -2.10 -30.46
CA LEU A 60 7.73 -2.15 -29.41
C LEU A 60 7.14 -0.77 -29.07
N ARG A 61 7.92 0.30 -29.29
CA ARG A 61 7.51 1.70 -29.07
C ARG A 61 7.03 2.40 -30.34
N ASP A 62 7.06 1.73 -31.49
CA ASP A 62 6.65 2.32 -32.75
C ASP A 62 5.11 2.39 -32.86
N THR A 63 4.57 3.54 -32.45
CA THR A 63 3.14 3.87 -32.59
C THR A 63 2.62 3.86 -34.02
N VAL A 64 3.50 3.88 -35.04
CA VAL A 64 3.11 3.82 -36.46
C VAL A 64 2.87 2.37 -36.91
N SER A 65 3.56 1.40 -36.30
CA SER A 65 3.35 -0.04 -36.57
C SER A 65 2.11 -0.55 -35.83
N HIS A 66 2.13 -0.56 -34.50
CA HIS A 66 1.00 -0.78 -33.59
C HIS A 66 1.43 -0.54 -32.13
N GLU A 67 0.52 -0.04 -31.30
CA GLU A 67 0.78 0.18 -29.88
C GLU A 67 0.54 -1.12 -29.08
N HIS A 68 1.55 -1.57 -28.34
CA HIS A 68 1.43 -2.72 -27.46
C HIS A 68 0.80 -2.32 -26.12
N SER A 69 -0.23 -3.04 -25.68
CA SER A 69 -0.83 -2.84 -24.34
C SER A 69 0.14 -3.25 -23.23
N GLU A 70 -0.03 -2.73 -22.02
CA GLU A 70 0.73 -3.16 -20.82
C GLU A 70 0.77 -4.70 -20.65
N ALA A 71 -0.30 -5.40 -20.97
CA ALA A 71 -0.35 -6.86 -20.91
C ALA A 71 0.62 -7.57 -21.87
N ALA A 72 0.99 -6.93 -22.99
CA ALA A 72 1.98 -7.48 -23.91
C ALA A 72 3.40 -7.34 -23.34
N TYR A 73 3.66 -6.27 -22.58
CA TYR A 73 4.91 -6.11 -21.83
C TYR A 73 5.03 -7.11 -20.68
N ASP A 74 3.91 -7.40 -19.98
CA ASP A 74 3.88 -8.44 -18.94
C ASP A 74 4.23 -9.84 -19.50
N ILE A 75 3.66 -10.20 -20.66
CA ILE A 75 3.96 -11.47 -21.36
C ILE A 75 5.45 -11.56 -21.74
N LEU A 76 6.03 -10.43 -22.19
CA LEU A 76 7.46 -10.37 -22.49
C LEU A 76 8.29 -10.53 -21.21
N GLU A 77 7.92 -9.90 -20.08
CA GLU A 77 8.62 -10.05 -18.80
C GLU A 77 8.62 -11.48 -18.27
N ASP A 78 7.53 -12.23 -18.43
CA ASP A 78 7.45 -13.66 -18.08
C ASP A 78 8.45 -14.53 -18.88
N SER A 79 8.89 -14.04 -20.04
CA SER A 79 9.82 -14.72 -20.94
C SER A 79 11.30 -14.36 -20.66
N LEU A 80 11.60 -13.65 -19.58
CA LEU A 80 12.97 -13.20 -19.25
C LEU A 80 13.88 -14.38 -18.87
N ILE A 81 14.98 -14.53 -19.60
CA ILE A 81 15.95 -15.60 -19.39
C ILE A 81 17.34 -15.13 -18.98
N GLY A 82 17.68 -13.84 -19.13
CA GLY A 82 18.99 -13.34 -18.73
C GLY A 82 19.30 -11.91 -19.15
N PHE A 83 20.60 -11.58 -19.16
CA PHE A 83 21.09 -10.25 -19.48
C PHE A 83 22.28 -10.27 -20.45
N ILE A 84 22.50 -9.21 -21.25
CA ILE A 84 23.70 -9.06 -22.08
C ILE A 84 24.92 -8.63 -21.25
N ALA A 85 26.10 -9.21 -21.51
CA ALA A 85 27.36 -8.81 -20.89
C ALA A 85 27.79 -7.39 -21.29
N SER A 86 28.01 -6.49 -20.32
CA SER A 86 28.54 -5.14 -20.57
C SER A 86 30.08 -5.16 -20.67
N GLU A 87 30.64 -4.63 -21.75
CA GLU A 87 32.09 -4.40 -21.84
C GLU A 87 32.53 -3.29 -20.87
N SER A 88 33.37 -3.62 -19.89
CA SER A 88 33.92 -2.67 -18.93
C SER A 88 35.15 -1.95 -19.51
N THR A 89 35.04 -0.65 -19.79
CA THR A 89 36.21 0.23 -19.96
C THR A 89 36.36 1.14 -18.75
N GLY A 90 37.45 0.93 -18.00
CA GLY A 90 37.79 1.71 -16.83
C GLY A 90 38.50 3.02 -17.15
N LYS A 91 38.26 4.04 -16.32
CA LYS A 91 39.26 5.00 -15.81
C LYS A 91 38.63 5.87 -14.72
N GLY A 92 39.33 6.00 -13.61
CA GLY A 92 38.87 6.72 -12.43
C GLY A 92 38.94 8.24 -12.55
N ALA A 93 38.03 8.90 -11.84
CA ALA A 93 38.22 10.21 -11.24
C ALA A 93 37.26 10.32 -10.04
N SER A 94 37.83 10.53 -8.86
CA SER A 94 37.11 11.03 -7.69
C SER A 94 36.75 12.50 -7.92
N ILE A 95 35.53 12.92 -7.60
CA ILE A 95 35.20 14.09 -6.75
C ILE A 95 33.66 14.30 -6.73
N ASP A 96 33.22 14.60 -5.51
CA ASP A 96 31.99 15.27 -5.06
C ASP A 96 30.64 14.57 -4.91
N ALA A 97 30.21 14.68 -3.65
CA ALA A 97 28.95 14.27 -3.08
C ALA A 97 27.81 15.21 -3.51
N ALA A 98 26.80 14.64 -4.16
CA ALA A 98 25.42 15.07 -4.04
C ALA A 98 24.47 13.99 -4.59
N LYS A 99 23.46 13.67 -3.77
CA LYS A 99 22.13 13.11 -4.11
C LYS A 99 21.96 11.60 -4.38
N ALA A 100 20.95 11.11 -3.67
CA ALA A 100 20.00 10.05 -3.98
C ALA A 100 20.56 8.65 -4.31
N ASN A 101 20.39 7.70 -3.37
CA ASN A 101 19.55 6.52 -3.59
C ASN A 101 19.61 5.47 -2.47
N GLY A 102 18.44 4.89 -2.17
CA GLY A 102 18.26 3.96 -1.07
C GLY A 102 17.05 3.02 -1.11
N VAL A 103 16.43 2.70 -2.26
CA VAL A 103 15.64 1.46 -2.44
C VAL A 103 15.92 0.94 -3.87
N GLY A 104 15.85 -0.38 -4.08
CA GLY A 104 16.42 -1.15 -5.20
C GLY A 104 16.37 -0.51 -6.60
N GLY A 105 17.44 -0.70 -7.37
CA GLY A 105 17.67 -0.04 -8.64
C GLY A 105 16.58 -0.26 -9.69
N THR A 106 15.73 0.74 -9.84
CA THR A 106 15.15 1.14 -11.13
C THR A 106 15.28 2.65 -11.24
N SER A 107 16.04 3.12 -12.23
CA SER A 107 16.10 4.53 -12.64
C SER A 107 14.79 4.92 -13.33
N GLY A 108 13.72 5.03 -12.53
CA GLY A 108 12.39 5.43 -12.98
C GLY A 108 11.87 6.62 -12.17
N PRO A 109 10.82 7.31 -12.65
CA PRO A 109 10.25 8.44 -11.95
C PRO A 109 9.54 7.97 -10.66
N VAL A 110 9.66 8.76 -9.58
CA VAL A 110 9.10 8.43 -8.25
C VAL A 110 8.11 9.49 -7.80
N TYR A 111 7.15 9.08 -6.97
CA TYR A 111 6.24 9.99 -6.29
C TYR A 111 7.00 10.74 -5.19
N ALA A 112 7.05 12.06 -5.27
CA ALA A 112 7.81 12.89 -4.32
C ALA A 112 7.32 12.75 -2.87
N ALA A 113 6.03 12.46 -2.70
CA ALA A 113 5.40 12.29 -1.38
C ALA A 113 5.96 11.07 -0.63
N THR A 114 6.15 9.95 -1.33
CA THR A 114 6.40 8.63 -0.72
C THR A 114 7.77 8.06 -1.08
N GLY A 115 8.39 8.54 -2.17
CA GLY A 115 9.62 8.01 -2.74
C GLY A 115 9.44 6.70 -3.52
N MET A 116 8.21 6.24 -3.73
CA MET A 116 7.91 4.99 -4.44
C MET A 116 7.61 5.23 -5.93
N SER A 117 7.78 4.21 -6.75
CA SER A 117 7.46 4.24 -8.19
C SER A 117 6.16 3.51 -8.52
N ARG A 118 5.88 2.39 -7.84
CA ARG A 118 4.78 1.47 -8.15
C ARG A 118 4.26 0.71 -6.92
N GLU A 119 3.16 -0.03 -7.09
CA GLU A 119 2.54 -0.83 -6.02
C GLU A 119 3.49 -1.90 -5.46
N GLU A 120 4.27 -2.53 -6.33
CA GLU A 120 5.17 -3.64 -5.97
C GLU A 120 6.27 -3.20 -4.99
N ASP A 121 6.65 -1.92 -5.01
CA ASP A 121 7.66 -1.35 -4.12
C ASP A 121 7.25 -1.45 -2.64
N LEU A 122 5.94 -1.53 -2.33
CA LEU A 122 5.42 -1.69 -0.97
C LEU A 122 5.84 -3.01 -0.30
N SER A 123 6.22 -4.01 -1.10
CA SER A 123 6.63 -5.33 -0.60
C SER A 123 8.14 -5.57 -0.69
N VAL A 124 8.92 -4.60 -1.18
CA VAL A 124 10.38 -4.72 -1.30
C VAL A 124 11.03 -4.50 0.07
N GLU A 125 11.77 -5.50 0.55
CA GLU A 125 12.47 -5.42 1.84
C GLU A 125 13.41 -4.21 1.91
N THR A 126 13.32 -3.49 3.02
CA THR A 126 14.19 -2.34 3.31
C THR A 126 15.52 -2.81 3.90
N ASP A 127 16.65 -2.30 3.39
CA ASP A 127 17.95 -2.42 4.07
C ASP A 127 17.99 -1.45 5.27
N TYR A 128 17.97 -2.01 6.48
CA TYR A 128 17.82 -1.23 7.71
C TYR A 128 18.98 -0.28 7.96
N SER A 129 20.21 -0.76 7.71
CA SER A 129 21.41 0.03 7.99
C SER A 129 21.51 1.18 6.99
N LYS A 130 21.21 0.91 5.72
CA LYS A 130 21.21 1.92 4.67
C LYS A 130 20.09 2.94 4.89
N ASP A 131 18.86 2.51 5.17
CA ASP A 131 17.72 3.40 5.43
C ASP A 131 18.01 4.35 6.59
N TYR A 132 18.50 3.84 7.72
CA TYR A 132 18.86 4.68 8.86
C TYR A 132 20.03 5.62 8.53
N GLN A 133 21.03 5.16 7.77
CA GLN A 133 22.15 6.02 7.36
C GLN A 133 21.71 7.16 6.44
N THR A 134 20.79 6.90 5.50
CA THR A 134 20.31 7.87 4.53
C THR A 134 19.28 8.84 5.12
N HIS A 135 18.28 8.33 5.84
CA HIS A 135 17.12 9.12 6.25
C HIS A 135 17.21 9.62 7.70
N LYS A 136 18.05 9.04 8.55
CA LYS A 136 18.23 9.42 9.96
C LYS A 136 16.92 9.45 10.76
N PHE A 137 15.94 8.64 10.38
CA PHE A 137 14.64 8.57 11.03
C PHE A 137 14.59 7.48 12.10
N LEU A 138 14.08 6.29 11.80
CA LEU A 138 13.99 5.17 12.75
C LEU A 138 14.91 4.03 12.31
N ASP A 139 15.71 3.50 13.23
CA ASP A 139 16.54 2.31 13.00
C ASP A 139 15.69 1.05 13.19
N LEU A 140 15.38 0.38 12.08
CA LEU A 140 14.61 -0.87 12.06
C LEU A 140 15.30 -2.04 12.79
N ASN A 141 16.59 -1.94 13.14
CA ASN A 141 17.26 -2.93 13.98
C ASN A 141 16.90 -2.81 15.47
N LYS A 142 16.16 -1.76 15.88
CA LYS A 142 15.84 -1.46 17.27
C LYS A 142 14.34 -1.20 17.46
N PRO A 143 13.82 -1.29 18.70
CA PRO A 143 12.43 -0.99 18.99
C PRO A 143 12.04 0.45 18.59
N LEU A 144 10.95 0.61 17.84
CA LEU A 144 10.61 1.89 17.20
C LEU A 144 10.03 2.94 18.16
N LEU A 145 9.25 2.54 19.16
CA LEU A 145 8.46 3.49 19.96
C LEU A 145 9.36 4.45 20.77
N MET A 146 10.39 3.91 21.42
CA MET A 146 11.29 4.72 22.24
C MET A 146 12.26 5.56 21.40
N GLN A 147 12.53 5.14 20.16
CA GLN A 147 13.26 5.97 19.20
C GLN A 147 12.41 7.19 18.81
N LEU A 148 11.12 7.00 18.54
CA LEU A 148 10.21 8.12 18.25
C LEU A 148 10.04 9.05 19.47
N TRP A 149 9.82 8.48 20.66
CA TRP A 149 9.58 9.24 21.87
C TRP A 149 10.78 10.11 22.30
N ASN A 150 12.00 9.59 22.13
CA ASN A 150 13.24 10.25 22.53
C ASN A 150 14.03 10.87 21.35
N GLY A 151 13.55 10.74 20.12
CA GLY A 151 14.29 11.10 18.91
C GLY A 151 14.42 12.60 18.65
N GLY A 152 13.57 13.42 19.27
CA GLY A 152 13.65 14.88 19.15
C GLY A 152 13.31 15.41 17.74
N PHE A 153 12.58 14.65 16.94
CA PHE A 153 12.17 15.03 15.59
C PHE A 153 11.24 16.24 15.60
N SER A 154 11.42 17.14 14.63
CA SER A 154 10.38 18.12 14.31
C SER A 154 9.22 17.46 13.58
N LYS A 155 8.04 18.06 13.69
CA LYS A 155 6.83 17.66 12.96
C LYS A 155 7.08 17.52 11.46
N GLU A 156 7.70 18.51 10.84
CA GLU A 156 7.92 18.54 9.39
C GLU A 156 8.77 17.35 8.94
N PHE A 157 9.86 17.08 9.65
CA PHE A 157 10.72 15.93 9.37
C PHE A 157 10.00 14.60 9.62
N TYR A 158 9.25 14.50 10.71
CA TYR A 158 8.45 13.32 11.01
C TYR A 158 7.43 13.02 9.91
N LEU A 159 6.66 14.03 9.46
CA LEU A 159 5.63 13.86 8.43
C LEU A 159 6.23 13.52 7.06
N GLU A 160 7.41 14.06 6.74
CA GLU A 160 8.14 13.69 5.51
C GLU A 160 8.57 12.22 5.54
N GLN A 161 8.97 11.69 6.71
CA GLN A 161 9.51 10.34 6.80
C GLN A 161 8.46 9.27 7.07
N ILE A 162 7.42 9.57 7.85
CA ILE A 162 6.48 8.54 8.30
C ILE A 162 5.57 8.05 7.18
N HIS A 163 5.26 8.90 6.20
CA HIS A 163 4.45 8.54 5.03
C HIS A 163 5.26 7.96 3.86
N ARG A 164 6.58 7.81 4.03
CA ARG A 164 7.43 7.10 3.08
C ARG A 164 7.51 5.63 3.51
N PRO A 165 6.86 4.69 2.80
CA PRO A 165 6.72 3.35 3.33
C PRO A 165 8.03 2.55 3.31
N ARG A 166 8.22 1.72 4.33
CA ARG A 166 9.30 0.73 4.48
C ARG A 166 8.70 -0.67 4.58
N HIS A 167 9.53 -1.69 4.39
CA HIS A 167 9.14 -3.09 4.57
C HIS A 167 10.13 -3.82 5.46
N TYR A 168 9.61 -4.43 6.52
CA TYR A 168 10.41 -5.25 7.42
C TYR A 168 10.66 -6.65 6.83
N LYS A 169 11.77 -7.27 7.19
CA LYS A 169 12.32 -8.45 6.50
C LYS A 169 11.43 -9.66 6.74
N GLY A 170 11.27 -10.47 5.71
CA GLY A 170 10.41 -11.67 5.74
C GLY A 170 8.92 -11.36 5.94
N GLY A 171 8.51 -10.09 5.83
CA GLY A 171 7.15 -9.66 6.16
C GLY A 171 6.79 -9.85 7.64
N GLU A 172 7.80 -9.93 8.52
CA GLU A 172 7.60 -9.92 9.98
C GLU A 172 7.24 -8.51 10.47
N SER A 173 6.77 -8.40 11.71
CA SER A 173 6.51 -7.09 12.32
C SER A 173 7.76 -6.54 12.99
N ALA A 174 8.20 -5.34 12.58
CA ALA A 174 9.32 -4.62 13.22
C ALA A 174 9.11 -4.50 14.73
N PRO A 175 10.09 -4.60 15.63
CA PRO A 175 9.81 -4.47 17.07
C PRO A 175 9.31 -3.06 17.43
N LEU A 176 8.16 -2.94 18.11
CA LEU A 176 7.68 -1.63 18.57
C LEU A 176 8.21 -1.29 19.97
N PHE A 177 8.05 -2.22 20.91
CA PHE A 177 8.50 -2.12 22.30
C PHE A 177 9.77 -2.93 22.55
N GLY A 178 9.92 -4.08 21.89
CA GLY A 178 11.06 -4.98 22.07
C GLY A 178 11.13 -5.68 23.43
N ASN A 179 10.00 -5.74 24.15
CA ASN A 179 9.89 -6.33 25.48
C ASN A 179 8.52 -7.02 25.65
N PHE A 180 8.11 -7.30 26.88
CA PHE A 180 6.84 -7.99 27.19
C PHE A 180 5.57 -7.25 26.73
N LEU A 181 5.67 -5.96 26.36
CA LEU A 181 4.55 -5.18 25.80
C LEU A 181 4.35 -5.42 24.29
N GLU A 182 5.31 -6.03 23.60
CA GLU A 182 5.24 -6.27 22.15
C GLU A 182 3.93 -6.95 21.69
N PRO A 183 3.36 -7.95 22.40
CA PRO A 183 2.08 -8.56 22.01
C PRO A 183 0.91 -7.57 21.95
N LEU A 184 0.92 -6.51 22.74
CA LEU A 184 -0.13 -5.48 22.71
C LEU A 184 -0.11 -4.66 21.39
N SER A 185 1.02 -4.65 20.69
CA SER A 185 1.18 -3.94 19.41
C SER A 185 0.80 -4.77 18.19
N LYS A 186 0.51 -6.06 18.36
CA LYS A 186 0.27 -7.01 17.26
C LYS A 186 -1.18 -7.47 17.28
N THR A 187 -1.99 -6.95 16.37
CA THR A 187 -3.41 -7.29 16.25
C THR A 187 -3.65 -8.01 14.92
N ALA A 188 -3.99 -9.31 14.99
CA ALA A 188 -4.34 -10.07 13.80
C ALA A 188 -5.71 -9.64 13.27
N TRP A 189 -5.91 -9.69 11.95
CA TRP A 189 -7.14 -9.24 11.29
C TRP A 189 -8.42 -9.89 11.84
N TYR A 190 -8.37 -11.18 12.20
CA TYR A 190 -9.52 -11.92 12.71
C TYR A 190 -9.90 -11.53 14.14
N MET A 191 -9.04 -10.79 14.86
CA MET A 191 -9.37 -10.31 16.20
C MET A 191 -10.52 -9.30 16.17
N VAL A 192 -10.62 -8.49 15.12
CA VAL A 192 -11.70 -7.50 14.95
C VAL A 192 -13.08 -8.20 14.94
N PRO A 193 -13.40 -9.13 14.02
CA PRO A 193 -14.69 -9.80 14.05
C PRO A 193 -14.90 -10.66 15.31
N ILE A 194 -13.87 -11.35 15.81
CA ILE A 194 -14.01 -12.21 17.00
C ILE A 194 -14.40 -11.39 18.24
N ILE A 195 -13.79 -10.23 18.45
CA ILE A 195 -14.05 -9.40 19.63
C ILE A 195 -15.37 -8.64 19.47
N TRP A 196 -15.62 -8.07 18.29
CA TRP A 196 -16.69 -7.09 18.14
C TRP A 196 -18.01 -7.65 17.61
N LEU A 197 -18.01 -8.72 16.80
CA LEU A 197 -19.28 -9.31 16.32
C LEU A 197 -20.17 -9.82 17.46
N PRO A 198 -19.66 -10.52 18.51
CA PRO A 198 -20.53 -11.00 19.59
C PRO A 198 -21.28 -9.89 20.34
N PRO A 199 -20.63 -8.82 20.87
CA PRO A 199 -21.36 -7.75 21.54
C PRO A 199 -22.25 -6.94 20.59
N VAL A 200 -21.85 -6.75 19.32
CA VAL A 200 -22.70 -6.12 18.30
C VAL A 200 -23.95 -6.94 18.03
N THR A 201 -23.81 -8.26 17.91
CA THR A 201 -24.95 -9.17 17.67
C THR A 201 -25.89 -9.15 18.87
N TYR A 202 -25.35 -9.29 20.08
CA TYR A 202 -26.15 -9.20 21.30
C TYR A 202 -26.87 -7.85 21.43
N GLY A 203 -26.15 -6.74 21.23
CA GLY A 203 -26.72 -5.39 21.27
C GLY A 203 -27.77 -5.15 20.19
N THR A 204 -27.59 -5.72 19.00
CA THR A 204 -28.58 -5.67 17.91
C THR A 204 -29.85 -6.42 18.30
N VAL A 205 -29.75 -7.65 18.81
CA VAL A 205 -30.91 -8.43 19.26
C VAL A 205 -31.65 -7.71 20.40
N LEU A 206 -30.90 -7.18 21.37
CA LEU A 206 -31.47 -6.42 22.49
C LEU A 206 -32.16 -5.13 22.02
N GLY A 207 -31.54 -4.40 21.09
CA GLY A 207 -32.09 -3.19 20.49
C GLY A 207 -33.39 -3.44 19.74
N PHE A 208 -33.42 -4.49 18.90
CA PHE A 208 -34.62 -4.89 18.16
C PHE A 208 -35.76 -5.32 19.08
N ALA A 209 -35.45 -6.13 20.10
CA ALA A 209 -36.44 -6.56 21.09
C ALA A 209 -36.99 -5.37 21.89
N GLY A 210 -36.12 -4.45 22.32
CA GLY A 210 -36.52 -3.30 23.15
C GLY A 210 -37.27 -2.22 22.39
N LEU A 211 -37.04 -2.06 21.08
CA LEU A 211 -37.83 -1.15 20.24
C LEU A 211 -39.24 -1.69 19.93
N GLY A 212 -39.42 -3.02 19.94
CA GLY A 212 -40.72 -3.67 19.68
C GLY A 212 -41.28 -3.46 18.26
N ASN A 213 -40.56 -2.75 17.39
CA ASN A 213 -40.91 -2.49 16.00
C ASN A 213 -39.69 -2.76 15.11
N VAL A 214 -39.76 -3.85 14.35
CA VAL A 214 -38.67 -4.33 13.50
C VAL A 214 -38.27 -3.36 12.40
N TYR A 215 -39.23 -2.59 11.85
CA TYR A 215 -38.95 -1.63 10.78
C TYR A 215 -38.20 -0.42 11.31
N ALA A 216 -38.62 0.10 12.47
CA ALA A 216 -37.89 1.17 13.16
C ALA A 216 -36.49 0.71 13.57
N ALA A 217 -36.36 -0.49 14.12
CA ALA A 217 -35.06 -1.05 14.51
C ALA A 217 -34.14 -1.23 13.30
N ALA A 218 -34.64 -1.77 12.18
CA ALA A 218 -33.88 -1.90 10.94
C ALA A 218 -33.45 -0.52 10.40
N ALA A 219 -34.33 0.49 10.44
CA ALA A 219 -33.98 1.84 10.00
C ALA A 219 -32.87 2.46 10.85
N TYR A 220 -32.92 2.33 12.18
CA TYR A 220 -31.84 2.78 13.06
C TYR A 220 -30.53 2.04 12.79
N TRP A 221 -30.59 0.72 12.62
CA TRP A 221 -29.40 -0.09 12.39
C TRP A 221 -28.73 0.26 11.05
N ILE A 222 -29.51 0.35 9.97
CA ILE A 222 -29.03 0.75 8.64
C ILE A 222 -28.52 2.19 8.67
N GLY A 223 -29.21 3.08 9.41
CA GLY A 223 -28.75 4.46 9.62
C GLY A 223 -27.39 4.53 10.31
N GLY A 224 -27.15 3.67 11.31
CA GLY A 224 -25.85 3.51 11.95
C GLY A 224 -24.76 3.04 10.99
N LEU A 225 -25.06 2.02 10.17
CA LEU A 225 -24.14 1.51 9.15
C LEU A 225 -23.81 2.57 8.09
N ALA A 226 -24.80 3.33 7.63
CA ALA A 226 -24.58 4.43 6.69
C ALA A 226 -23.73 5.54 7.32
N LEU A 227 -24.02 5.91 8.57
CA LEU A 227 -23.26 6.91 9.32
C LEU A 227 -21.80 6.48 9.52
N TRP A 228 -21.53 5.18 9.69
CA TRP A 228 -20.17 4.67 9.77
C TRP A 228 -19.34 5.09 8.55
N THR A 229 -19.88 5.01 7.33
CA THR A 229 -19.10 5.38 6.13
C THR A 229 -18.64 6.83 6.15
N LEU A 230 -19.43 7.73 6.75
CA LEU A 230 -19.04 9.13 6.95
C LEU A 230 -18.02 9.26 8.08
N ILE A 231 -18.19 8.54 9.18
CA ILE A 231 -17.24 8.51 10.30
C ILE A 231 -15.88 8.01 9.83
N GLU A 232 -15.83 6.94 9.04
CA GLU A 232 -14.63 6.41 8.39
C GLU A 232 -13.89 7.52 7.65
N TYR A 233 -14.58 8.20 6.73
CA TYR A 233 -14.01 9.28 5.94
C TYR A 233 -13.47 10.42 6.82
N LEU A 234 -14.27 10.88 7.79
CA LEU A 234 -13.90 11.99 8.67
C LEU A 234 -12.72 11.63 9.58
N MET A 235 -12.71 10.43 10.16
CA MET A 235 -11.61 9.97 11.01
C MET A 235 -10.34 9.78 10.19
N HIS A 236 -10.43 9.16 9.02
CA HIS A 236 -9.27 8.94 8.17
C HIS A 236 -8.65 10.28 7.74
N ARG A 237 -9.48 11.24 7.32
CA ARG A 237 -9.00 12.56 6.87
C ARG A 237 -8.55 13.50 7.99
N PHE A 238 -9.28 13.59 9.09
CA PHE A 238 -9.09 14.65 10.09
C PHE A 238 -8.46 14.19 11.41
N LEU A 239 -8.35 12.88 11.63
CA LEU A 239 -7.71 12.33 12.82
C LEU A 239 -6.47 11.50 12.47
N PHE A 240 -6.60 10.59 11.50
CA PHE A 240 -5.49 9.73 11.09
C PHE A 240 -4.48 10.51 10.26
N HIS A 241 -4.94 11.34 9.32
CA HIS A 241 -4.13 12.35 8.61
C HIS A 241 -4.21 13.75 9.24
N LEU A 242 -4.02 13.83 10.56
CA LEU A 242 -4.02 15.12 11.25
C LEU A 242 -2.89 16.04 10.73
N ASP A 243 -1.76 15.45 10.34
CA ASP A 243 -0.65 16.00 9.54
C ASP A 243 -0.38 17.49 9.77
N LYS A 244 -0.90 18.35 8.91
CA LYS A 244 -0.71 19.81 8.96
C LYS A 244 -1.01 20.40 10.34
N TYR A 245 -2.03 19.88 11.01
CA TYR A 245 -2.52 20.31 12.32
C TYR A 245 -1.89 19.56 13.50
N LEU A 246 -1.01 18.60 13.23
CA LEU A 246 -0.27 17.88 14.27
C LEU A 246 0.55 18.88 15.10
N PRO A 247 0.56 18.77 16.44
CA PRO A 247 1.39 19.65 17.25
C PRO A 247 2.85 19.19 17.22
N ASP A 248 3.78 20.14 17.19
CA ASP A 248 5.22 19.87 17.10
C ASP A 248 5.80 19.48 18.47
N ASN A 249 5.43 18.29 18.94
CA ASN A 249 5.96 17.69 20.16
C ASN A 249 5.86 16.17 20.12
N ARG A 250 6.74 15.49 20.86
CA ARG A 250 6.82 14.01 20.93
C ARG A 250 5.50 13.30 21.25
N VAL A 251 4.61 13.90 22.05
CA VAL A 251 3.32 13.28 22.41
C VAL A 251 2.42 13.25 21.18
N GLY A 252 2.30 14.36 20.47
CA GLY A 252 1.57 14.46 19.21
C GLY A 252 2.09 13.47 18.17
N LEU A 253 3.41 13.47 17.91
CA LEU A 253 4.03 12.57 16.93
C LEU A 253 3.82 11.09 17.28
N THR A 254 3.93 10.74 18.56
CA THR A 254 3.73 9.36 19.03
C THR A 254 2.27 8.92 18.92
N LEU A 255 1.31 9.79 19.24
CA LEU A 255 -0.10 9.48 19.07
C LEU A 255 -0.47 9.28 17.60
N HIS A 256 0.01 10.16 16.71
CA HIS A 256 -0.18 10.01 15.27
C HIS A 256 0.40 8.69 14.75
N PHE A 257 1.62 8.35 15.19
CA PHE A 257 2.27 7.10 14.85
C PHE A 257 1.45 5.87 15.25
N LEU A 258 0.91 5.85 16.46
CA LEU A 258 0.10 4.73 16.97
C LEU A 258 -1.30 4.65 16.35
N LEU A 259 -1.87 5.78 15.90
CA LEU A 259 -3.19 5.84 15.29
C LEU A 259 -3.17 5.38 13.83
N HIS A 260 -2.22 5.88 13.03
CA HIS A 260 -2.18 5.57 11.60
C HIS A 260 -0.78 5.63 10.97
N GLY A 261 0.12 6.45 11.51
CA GLY A 261 1.46 6.62 10.93
C GLY A 261 2.26 5.32 10.81
N ILE A 262 2.14 4.39 11.76
CA ILE A 262 2.80 3.09 11.67
C ILE A 262 2.31 2.24 10.50
N HIS A 263 1.04 2.39 10.12
CA HIS A 263 0.47 1.71 8.96
C HIS A 263 1.05 2.27 7.66
N HIS A 264 1.11 3.60 7.49
CA HIS A 264 1.77 4.19 6.32
C HIS A 264 3.27 3.88 6.27
N TYR A 265 3.93 3.81 7.42
CA TYR A 265 5.36 3.51 7.50
C TYR A 265 5.66 2.03 7.21
N LEU A 266 4.78 1.09 7.57
CA LEU A 266 4.92 -0.35 7.37
C LEU A 266 3.61 -0.97 6.84
N PRO A 267 3.18 -0.65 5.60
CA PRO A 267 1.83 -0.94 5.11
C PRO A 267 1.55 -2.44 4.96
N MET A 268 2.58 -3.23 4.70
CA MET A 268 2.49 -4.68 4.55
C MET A 268 2.73 -5.47 5.85
N ASP A 269 2.82 -4.79 7.02
CA ASP A 269 2.86 -5.46 8.33
C ASP A 269 1.46 -5.95 8.73
N LYS A 270 1.24 -7.26 8.57
CA LYS A 270 -0.04 -7.95 8.79
C LYS A 270 -0.63 -7.78 10.20
N TYR A 271 0.18 -7.39 11.19
CA TYR A 271 -0.27 -7.25 12.57
C TYR A 271 -0.41 -5.78 13.01
N ARG A 272 -0.12 -4.82 12.14
CA ARG A 272 -0.13 -3.37 12.43
C ARG A 272 -0.95 -2.54 11.45
N LEU A 273 -1.98 -3.18 10.90
CA LEU A 273 -2.95 -2.53 10.03
C LEU A 273 -4.28 -2.30 10.76
N VAL A 274 -4.88 -3.38 11.30
CA VAL A 274 -6.18 -3.28 11.96
C VAL A 274 -6.06 -2.60 13.32
N MET A 275 -7.11 -1.89 13.71
CA MET A 275 -7.07 -1.10 14.93
C MET A 275 -7.01 -2.01 16.17
N PRO A 276 -5.99 -1.87 17.05
CA PRO A 276 -5.93 -2.65 18.28
C PRO A 276 -7.17 -2.41 19.14
N PRO A 277 -7.78 -3.45 19.75
CA PRO A 277 -9.01 -3.31 20.53
C PRO A 277 -8.94 -2.22 21.62
N THR A 278 -7.78 -2.09 22.29
CA THR A 278 -7.54 -1.05 23.29
C THR A 278 -7.72 0.36 22.74
N LEU A 279 -7.17 0.63 21.55
CA LEU A 279 -7.27 1.94 20.89
C LEU A 279 -8.67 2.15 20.32
N PHE A 280 -9.28 1.10 19.76
CA PHE A 280 -10.66 1.16 19.28
C PHE A 280 -11.65 1.51 20.38
N VAL A 281 -11.54 0.94 21.60
CA VAL A 281 -12.42 1.31 22.73
C VAL A 281 -12.35 2.80 23.04
N VAL A 282 -11.14 3.37 23.05
CA VAL A 282 -10.95 4.81 23.29
C VAL A 282 -11.63 5.64 22.22
N LEU A 283 -11.44 5.28 20.94
CA LEU A 283 -12.03 5.99 19.80
C LEU A 283 -13.55 5.81 19.72
N ALA A 284 -14.09 4.65 20.06
CA ALA A 284 -15.50 4.32 19.96
C ALA A 284 -16.34 4.87 21.13
N THR A 285 -15.73 5.10 22.29
CA THR A 285 -16.38 5.63 23.50
C THR A 285 -17.10 6.98 23.28
N PRO A 286 -16.48 8.02 22.67
CA PRO A 286 -17.17 9.28 22.42
C PRO A 286 -18.37 9.11 21.47
N PHE A 287 -18.30 8.22 20.48
CA PHE A 287 -19.44 7.94 19.60
C PHE A 287 -20.59 7.23 20.32
N TRP A 288 -20.28 6.37 21.30
CA TRP A 288 -21.31 5.79 22.15
C TRP A 288 -22.03 6.85 22.99
N LYS A 289 -21.27 7.77 23.59
CA LYS A 289 -21.84 8.91 24.32
C LYS A 289 -22.67 9.80 23.42
N LEU A 290 -22.20 10.07 22.21
CA LEU A 290 -22.95 10.84 21.22
C LEU A 290 -24.26 10.15 20.85
N ALA A 291 -24.25 8.85 20.59
CA ALA A 291 -25.48 8.09 20.29
C ALA A 291 -26.49 8.18 21.45
N GLN A 292 -26.03 8.05 22.70
CA GLN A 292 -26.87 8.23 23.89
C GLN A 292 -27.43 9.65 23.99
N SER A 293 -26.65 10.68 23.65
CA SER A 293 -27.09 12.08 23.69
C SER A 293 -28.10 12.40 22.60
N VAL A 294 -27.88 11.93 21.36
CA VAL A 294 -28.79 12.19 20.22
C VAL A 294 -30.10 11.42 20.37
N PHE A 295 -30.01 10.16 20.80
CA PHE A 295 -31.17 9.27 21.00
C PHE A 295 -31.56 9.17 22.48
N PHE A 296 -31.42 10.27 23.23
CA PHE A 296 -31.67 10.31 24.68
C PHE A 296 -33.07 9.83 25.09
N TYR A 297 -34.04 9.97 24.18
CA TYR A 297 -35.43 9.58 24.38
C TYR A 297 -35.66 8.06 24.36
N ASN A 298 -34.73 7.27 23.79
CA ASN A 298 -34.86 5.82 23.73
C ASN A 298 -33.49 5.14 23.70
N TRP A 299 -33.15 4.47 24.80
CA TRP A 299 -31.92 3.69 24.94
C TRP A 299 -31.72 2.65 23.83
N TYR A 300 -32.77 1.93 23.45
CA TYR A 300 -32.70 0.88 22.44
C TYR A 300 -32.47 1.45 21.04
N ALA A 301 -32.96 2.66 20.76
CA ALA A 301 -32.62 3.38 19.52
C ALA A 301 -31.12 3.73 19.50
N ALA A 302 -30.60 4.32 20.59
CA ALA A 302 -29.17 4.63 20.72
C ALA A 302 -28.29 3.38 20.52
N LEU A 303 -28.64 2.28 21.20
CA LEU A 303 -27.96 0.99 21.09
C LEU A 303 -28.01 0.43 19.66
N THR A 304 -29.17 0.47 19.01
CA THR A 304 -29.35 -0.10 17.67
C THR A 304 -28.56 0.66 16.61
N VAL A 305 -28.57 2.00 16.65
CA VAL A 305 -27.73 2.83 15.76
C VAL A 305 -26.24 2.57 16.01
N TYR A 306 -25.83 2.52 17.28
CA TYR A 306 -24.44 2.26 17.63
C TYR A 306 -23.98 0.88 17.14
N CYS A 307 -24.79 -0.17 17.33
CA CYS A 307 -24.47 -1.51 16.83
C CYS A 307 -24.34 -1.55 15.29
N GLY A 308 -25.21 -0.85 14.56
CA GLY A 308 -25.07 -0.72 13.10
C GLY A 308 -23.77 -0.02 12.70
N GLY A 309 -23.38 1.04 13.44
CA GLY A 309 -22.11 1.74 13.22
C GLY A 309 -20.88 0.89 13.52
N ILE A 310 -20.86 0.15 14.64
CA ILE A 310 -19.74 -0.75 14.98
C ILE A 310 -19.68 -1.94 14.01
N PHE A 311 -20.81 -2.44 13.50
CA PHE A 311 -20.79 -3.41 12.40
C PHE A 311 -20.13 -2.83 11.15
N GLY A 312 -20.44 -1.57 10.80
CA GLY A 312 -19.75 -0.84 9.74
C GLY A 312 -18.24 -0.78 9.95
N TYR A 313 -17.78 -0.51 11.17
CA TYR A 313 -16.36 -0.57 11.55
C TYR A 313 -15.74 -1.94 11.26
N ILE A 314 -16.41 -3.03 11.66
CA ILE A 314 -15.90 -4.39 11.42
C ILE A 314 -15.73 -4.61 9.91
N CYS A 315 -16.70 -4.19 9.09
CA CYS A 315 -16.61 -4.25 7.64
C CYS A 315 -15.47 -3.40 7.09
N TYR A 316 -15.26 -2.19 7.61
CA TYR A 316 -14.17 -1.31 7.22
C TYR A 316 -12.81 -1.93 7.50
N ASP A 317 -12.54 -2.37 8.73
CA ASP A 317 -11.20 -2.79 9.14
C ASP A 317 -10.80 -4.11 8.44
N THR A 318 -11.78 -5.00 8.23
CA THR A 318 -11.57 -6.23 7.44
C THR A 318 -11.38 -5.96 5.96
N THR A 319 -12.14 -5.02 5.39
CA THR A 319 -11.94 -4.57 3.99
C THR A 319 -10.55 -3.99 3.83
N HIS A 320 -10.18 -3.02 4.69
CA HIS A 320 -8.87 -2.37 4.72
C HIS A 320 -7.74 -3.41 4.74
N TYR A 321 -7.83 -4.39 5.64
CA TYR A 321 -6.84 -5.45 5.73
C TYR A 321 -6.68 -6.25 4.43
N TRP A 322 -7.79 -6.64 3.80
CA TRP A 322 -7.74 -7.44 2.57
C TRP A 322 -7.35 -6.65 1.33
N LEU A 323 -7.57 -5.33 1.29
CA LEU A 323 -7.07 -4.47 0.22
C LEU A 323 -5.54 -4.56 0.12
N HIS A 324 -4.83 -4.63 1.26
CA HIS A 324 -3.37 -4.80 1.27
C HIS A 324 -2.93 -6.25 1.01
N HIS A 325 -3.56 -7.22 1.65
CA HIS A 325 -2.96 -8.55 1.82
C HIS A 325 -3.50 -9.65 0.92
N ARG A 326 -4.49 -9.38 0.06
CA ARG A 326 -5.11 -10.40 -0.80
C ARG A 326 -5.30 -9.94 -2.24
N ASN A 327 -5.38 -10.93 -3.12
CA ASN A 327 -5.89 -10.75 -4.46
C ASN A 327 -7.42 -10.85 -4.40
N LEU A 328 -8.06 -9.69 -4.58
CA LEU A 328 -9.50 -9.56 -4.42
C LEU A 328 -10.25 -9.83 -5.73
N PRO A 329 -11.54 -10.20 -5.66
CA PRO A 329 -12.39 -10.33 -6.83
C PRO A 329 -12.44 -9.04 -7.68
N PRO A 330 -12.80 -9.14 -8.98
CA PRO A 330 -12.74 -8.01 -9.91
C PRO A 330 -13.43 -6.73 -9.42
N TYR A 331 -14.57 -6.85 -8.75
CA TYR A 331 -15.34 -5.71 -8.24
C TYR A 331 -14.66 -4.96 -7.09
N TYR A 332 -13.70 -5.58 -6.39
CA TYR A 332 -12.88 -4.94 -5.36
C TYR A 332 -11.50 -4.49 -5.86
N LYS A 333 -11.03 -4.97 -7.03
CA LYS A 333 -9.71 -4.60 -7.58
C LYS A 333 -9.56 -3.09 -7.77
N GLY A 334 -10.62 -2.42 -8.22
CA GLY A 334 -10.61 -0.96 -8.37
C GLY A 334 -10.44 -0.22 -7.04
N LEU A 335 -11.07 -0.72 -5.98
CA LEU A 335 -10.94 -0.18 -4.63
C LEU A 335 -9.55 -0.47 -4.04
N LYS A 336 -9.00 -1.67 -4.29
CA LYS A 336 -7.63 -2.04 -3.91
C LYS A 336 -6.62 -1.09 -4.53
N LYS A 337 -6.66 -0.93 -5.85
CA LYS A 337 -5.77 -0.01 -6.58
C LYS A 337 -5.87 1.41 -6.01
N TYR A 338 -7.09 1.89 -5.81
CA TYR A 338 -7.34 3.21 -5.25
C TYR A 338 -6.72 3.38 -3.86
N HIS A 339 -6.96 2.44 -2.95
CA HIS A 339 -6.40 2.53 -1.60
C HIS A 339 -4.88 2.37 -1.56
N LEU A 340 -4.29 1.52 -2.40
CA LEU A 340 -2.83 1.38 -2.47
C LEU A 340 -2.18 2.64 -3.05
N GLN A 341 -2.80 3.29 -4.04
CA GLN A 341 -2.33 4.58 -4.55
C GLN A 341 -2.31 5.68 -3.47
N HIS A 342 -3.25 5.64 -2.51
CA HIS A 342 -3.19 6.52 -1.35
C HIS A 342 -1.92 6.28 -0.50
N HIS A 343 -1.45 5.03 -0.39
CA HIS A 343 -0.22 4.70 0.34
C HIS A 343 1.07 5.03 -0.40
N PHE A 344 1.18 4.67 -1.69
CA PHE A 344 2.43 4.78 -2.44
C PHE A 344 2.52 6.02 -3.34
N ALA A 345 1.44 6.74 -3.61
CA ALA A 345 1.45 7.89 -4.54
C ALA A 345 1.00 9.21 -3.90
N ASP A 346 -0.18 9.26 -3.28
CA ASP A 346 -0.79 10.49 -2.76
C ASP A 346 -1.60 10.23 -1.48
N PHE A 347 -0.97 10.42 -0.33
CA PHE A 347 -1.62 10.25 0.97
C PHE A 347 -2.49 11.45 1.39
N ASP A 348 -2.45 12.56 0.65
CA ASP A 348 -3.26 13.76 0.94
C ASP A 348 -4.69 13.66 0.37
N ASN A 349 -5.01 12.58 -0.35
CA ASN A 349 -6.32 12.29 -0.94
C ASN A 349 -6.67 10.81 -0.81
N GLY A 350 -7.90 10.40 -1.15
CA GLY A 350 -8.29 8.99 -1.14
C GLY A 350 -8.60 8.42 0.24
N PHE A 351 -9.30 9.18 1.07
CA PHE A 351 -9.60 8.81 2.45
C PHE A 351 -10.71 7.74 2.58
N GLY A 352 -11.48 7.51 1.52
CA GLY A 352 -12.49 6.45 1.51
C GLY A 352 -11.87 5.07 1.30
N VAL A 353 -12.01 4.17 2.27
CA VAL A 353 -11.45 2.80 2.21
C VAL A 353 -12.51 1.78 1.81
N THR A 354 -13.73 1.88 2.35
CA THR A 354 -14.86 1.01 1.96
C THR A 354 -15.51 1.47 0.66
N SER A 355 -15.45 2.76 0.35
CA SER A 355 -15.94 3.33 -0.91
C SER A 355 -15.34 4.70 -1.19
N ARG A 356 -15.36 5.11 -2.46
CA ARG A 356 -14.95 6.45 -2.93
C ARG A 356 -16.04 7.52 -2.78
N PHE A 357 -17.19 7.18 -2.18
CA PHE A 357 -18.37 8.04 -2.20
C PHE A 357 -18.09 9.40 -1.54
N TRP A 358 -17.53 9.41 -0.33
CA TRP A 358 -17.25 10.64 0.39
C TRP A 358 -16.07 11.43 -0.20
N ASP A 359 -15.11 10.76 -0.83
CA ASP A 359 -14.06 11.44 -1.60
C ASP A 359 -14.66 12.26 -2.75
N ARG A 360 -15.65 11.74 -3.47
CA ARG A 360 -16.38 12.49 -4.52
C ARG A 360 -17.16 13.66 -3.96
N VAL A 361 -17.89 13.43 -2.86
CA VAL A 361 -18.73 14.45 -2.23
C VAL A 361 -17.89 15.62 -1.73
N PHE A 362 -16.73 15.35 -1.14
CA PHE A 362 -15.87 16.36 -0.53
C PHE A 362 -14.66 16.76 -1.38
N GLY A 363 -14.56 16.27 -2.62
CA GLY A 363 -13.53 16.65 -3.58
C GLY A 363 -12.12 16.20 -3.21
N THR A 364 -11.97 15.02 -2.62
CA THR A 364 -10.68 14.41 -2.24
C THR A 364 -10.41 13.10 -2.97
N GLU A 365 -10.95 12.95 -4.19
CA GLU A 365 -10.58 11.80 -5.02
C GLU A 365 -9.10 11.89 -5.41
N LEU A 366 -8.40 10.75 -5.37
CA LEU A 366 -7.01 10.66 -5.81
C LEU A 366 -6.86 11.19 -7.23
N GLN A 367 -6.11 12.27 -7.37
CA GLN A 367 -5.67 12.79 -8.66
C GLN A 367 -4.25 12.28 -8.85
N THR A 368 -4.07 11.14 -9.53
CA THR A 368 -2.74 10.53 -9.63
C THR A 368 -1.77 11.52 -10.26
N PRO A 369 -0.79 12.08 -9.50
CA PRO A 369 0.17 13.00 -10.08
C PRO A 369 1.04 12.21 -11.07
N ALA A 370 1.56 12.85 -12.12
CA ALA A 370 2.61 12.22 -12.90
C ALA A 370 3.84 12.00 -11.98
N PRO A 371 4.43 10.79 -11.93
CA PRO A 371 5.72 10.57 -11.28
C PRO A 371 6.73 11.61 -11.77
N LYS A 372 7.51 12.21 -10.88
CA LYS A 372 8.52 13.20 -11.30
C LYS A 372 9.82 12.46 -11.63
N ASP A 373 10.40 12.77 -12.78
CA ASP A 373 11.78 12.38 -13.07
C ASP A 373 12.70 12.96 -12.00
N VAL A 374 13.49 12.10 -11.35
CA VAL A 374 14.59 12.55 -10.50
C VAL A 374 15.66 13.11 -11.42
N LYS A 375 15.48 14.36 -11.87
CA LYS A 375 16.55 15.10 -12.56
C LYS A 375 17.69 15.26 -11.56
N THR A 376 18.78 14.55 -11.84
CA THR A 376 20.12 14.81 -11.31
C THR A 376 20.37 16.32 -11.31
N GLN A 377 20.56 16.88 -10.13
CA GLN A 377 21.08 18.23 -9.94
C GLN A 377 22.23 18.17 -8.95
#